data_AF-A0A1E3X8H9-F1
#
_entry.id   AF-A0A1E3X8H9-F1
#
_cell.length_a   1.000
_cell.length_b   1.000
_cell.length_c   1.000
_cell.angle_alpha   90.00
_cell.angle_beta   90.00
_cell.angle_gamma   90.00
#
_symmetry.space_group_name_H-M   'P 1'
#
loop_
_entity.id
_entity.type
_entity.pdbx_description
1 polymer ?
#
loop_
_entity_poly.entity_id
_entity_poly.type
_entity_poly.pdbx_seq_one_letter_code
_entity_poly.pdbx_strand_id
1 'polypeptide(L)'
;MQRKFHLLNSPKYFSISEEYGLFGVSERNLNQLANIWKGDIVFYYTAHKVGLRTSGFIHGPFEVTSELFYNDQIVWTQDKNNADKDKYPYRIKFEYLREHICLNPIPIQIFWDLKEEGKIKTVIDSSALIDKAVTTLLDEEGILLLQALLQENPKSGKYTKEYKGHNYHEKEIDLLKFQGSKVKEFVMESYLEAYLLRNPEVIHNLSGFENGLDENYRYDILNQVSTYIAGGAIDVVCLYKKKVLDMWLAINATVFELKKGIIDPFFIDQLIRYIEWTSRLIPGAKHRMIKGILIGRDFGNQTEMKNALKKRIEDVKGLYSIDCYTYSLKNDSLVFNSLED
;
A
#
# COMPACT_ATOMS: atom_id res chain seq x y z
N MET A 1 0.17 18.08 -3.71
CA MET A 1 0.23 16.60 -3.64
C MET A 1 -1.09 16.09 -4.23
N GLN A 2 -1.07 15.17 -5.20
CA GLN A 2 -2.29 14.62 -5.78
C GLN A 2 -2.93 13.65 -4.77
N ARG A 3 -4.27 13.70 -4.63
CA ARG A 3 -5.03 12.75 -3.81
C ARG A 3 -4.85 11.34 -4.38
N LYS A 4 -4.40 10.39 -3.57
CA LYS A 4 -4.41 8.95 -3.92
C LYS A 4 -5.75 8.32 -3.58
N PHE A 5 -6.00 7.14 -4.14
CA PHE A 5 -7.18 6.35 -3.88
C PHE A 5 -6.82 5.05 -3.17
N HIS A 6 -7.55 4.71 -2.12
CA HIS A 6 -7.35 3.46 -1.37
C HIS A 6 -8.66 2.74 -1.10
N LEU A 7 -8.60 1.43 -1.01
CA LEU A 7 -9.72 0.59 -0.58
C LEU A 7 -9.44 0.04 0.83
N LEU A 8 -10.28 0.42 1.77
CA LEU A 8 -10.30 -0.10 3.13
C LEU A 8 -11.16 -1.36 3.17
N ASN A 9 -10.64 -2.43 3.73
CA ASN A 9 -11.30 -3.72 3.81
C ASN A 9 -11.41 -4.18 5.27
N SER A 10 -12.59 -3.97 5.84
CA SER A 10 -12.90 -4.50 7.16
C SER A 10 -14.43 -4.65 7.32
N PRO A 11 -15.03 -5.66 6.66
CA PRO A 11 -16.48 -5.77 6.51
C PRO A 11 -17.24 -5.80 7.84
N LYS A 12 -16.65 -6.40 8.87
CA LYS A 12 -17.25 -6.53 10.20
C LYS A 12 -17.38 -5.19 10.94
N TYR A 13 -16.51 -4.23 10.64
CA TYR A 13 -16.33 -3.03 11.47
C TYR A 13 -16.77 -1.74 10.79
N PHE A 14 -17.43 -1.80 9.62
CA PHE A 14 -17.82 -0.61 8.87
C PHE A 14 -18.66 0.36 9.69
N SER A 15 -19.76 -0.08 10.31
CA SER A 15 -20.67 0.81 11.04
C SER A 15 -19.98 1.55 12.20
N ILE A 16 -19.11 0.88 12.96
CA ILE A 16 -18.32 1.53 14.01
C ILE A 16 -17.28 2.48 13.40
N SER A 17 -16.63 2.07 12.31
CA SER A 17 -15.60 2.89 11.66
C SER A 17 -16.20 4.19 11.10
N GLU A 18 -17.38 4.12 10.49
CA GLU A 18 -18.16 5.27 10.01
C GLU A 18 -18.61 6.15 11.19
N GLU A 19 -19.13 5.59 12.27
CA GLU A 19 -19.58 6.35 13.44
C GLU A 19 -18.45 7.11 14.13
N TYR A 20 -17.26 6.51 14.20
CA TYR A 20 -16.10 7.14 14.82
C TYR A 20 -15.30 8.03 13.85
N GLY A 21 -15.46 7.86 12.54
CA GLY A 21 -14.62 8.51 11.53
C GLY A 21 -13.18 8.00 11.62
N LEU A 22 -13.01 6.70 11.90
CA LEU A 22 -11.71 6.06 12.14
C LEU A 22 -11.59 4.78 11.35
N PHE A 23 -10.39 4.50 10.84
CA PHE A 23 -9.98 3.16 10.40
C PHE A 23 -8.67 2.79 11.08
N GLY A 24 -8.53 1.54 11.50
CA GLY A 24 -7.37 1.08 12.24
C GLY A 24 -6.88 -0.30 11.82
N VAL A 25 -5.58 -0.52 12.00
CA VAL A 25 -4.92 -1.81 11.79
C VAL A 25 -4.07 -2.22 12.99
N SER A 26 -3.77 -3.51 13.08
CA SER A 26 -2.82 -4.03 14.06
C SER A 26 -1.39 -3.75 13.62
N GLU A 27 -0.43 -3.90 14.53
CA GLU A 27 1.00 -3.69 14.25
C GLU A 27 1.53 -4.52 13.05
N ARG A 28 0.98 -5.72 12.85
CA ARG A 28 1.31 -6.61 11.73
C ARG A 28 0.96 -6.03 10.36
N ASN A 29 -0.03 -5.14 10.32
CA ASN A 29 -0.56 -4.56 9.09
C ASN A 29 -0.29 -3.05 9.01
N LEU A 30 0.60 -2.51 9.83
CA LEU A 30 0.97 -1.09 9.88
C LEU A 30 1.37 -0.55 8.49
N ASN A 31 2.19 -1.33 7.77
CA ASN A 31 2.62 -1.05 6.42
C ASN A 31 1.46 -0.77 5.45
N GLN A 32 0.32 -1.45 5.64
CA GLN A 32 -0.84 -1.30 4.75
C GLN A 32 -1.46 0.11 4.84
N LEU A 33 -1.42 0.75 6.02
CA LEU A 33 -1.86 2.15 6.21
C LEU A 33 -0.77 3.20 5.96
N ALA A 34 0.50 2.81 5.90
CA ALA A 34 1.61 3.74 5.87
C ALA A 34 1.67 4.60 4.59
N ASN A 35 1.02 4.18 3.50
CA ASN A 35 0.93 4.95 2.26
C ASN A 35 -0.31 5.87 2.16
N ILE A 36 -1.19 5.89 3.17
CA ILE A 36 -2.36 6.78 3.20
C ILE A 36 -1.96 8.11 3.82
N TRP A 37 -2.17 9.21 3.10
CA TRP A 37 -1.85 10.57 3.57
C TRP A 37 -3.12 11.38 3.81
N LYS A 38 -2.99 12.44 4.61
CA LYS A 38 -4.08 13.41 4.76
C LYS A 38 -4.47 14.00 3.40
N GLY A 39 -5.77 14.01 3.11
CA GLY A 39 -6.34 14.46 1.85
C GLY A 39 -6.52 13.36 0.80
N ASP A 40 -5.99 12.15 1.02
CA ASP A 40 -6.29 11.00 0.18
C ASP A 40 -7.78 10.63 0.23
N ILE A 41 -8.25 9.96 -0.82
CA ILE A 41 -9.61 9.43 -0.90
C ILE A 41 -9.60 7.95 -0.55
N VAL A 42 -10.50 7.55 0.33
CA VAL A 42 -10.69 6.14 0.70
C VAL A 42 -12.10 5.69 0.38
N PHE A 43 -12.20 4.45 -0.07
CA PHE A 43 -13.44 3.71 -0.23
C PHE A 43 -13.47 2.60 0.81
N TYR A 44 -14.65 2.19 1.25
CA TYR A 44 -14.78 1.13 2.25
C TYR A 44 -15.53 -0.06 1.67
N TYR A 45 -14.85 -1.20 1.58
CA TYR A 45 -15.43 -2.47 1.15
C TYR A 45 -16.14 -3.17 2.33
N THR A 46 -17.39 -3.54 2.10
CA THR A 46 -18.14 -4.46 2.96
C THR A 46 -18.60 -5.67 2.16
N ALA A 47 -18.91 -6.75 2.85
CA ALA A 47 -19.48 -7.95 2.25
C ALA A 47 -20.57 -8.47 3.16
N HIS A 48 -21.76 -8.67 2.61
CA HIS A 48 -22.89 -9.23 3.36
C HIS A 48 -23.69 -10.20 2.50
N LYS A 49 -24.46 -11.06 3.18
CA LYS A 49 -25.24 -12.11 2.53
C LYS A 49 -26.50 -11.49 1.90
N VAL A 50 -26.63 -11.63 0.59
CA VAL A 50 -27.81 -11.26 -0.20
C VAL A 50 -28.42 -12.54 -0.75
N GLY A 51 -29.52 -12.98 -0.13
CA GLY A 51 -30.13 -14.29 -0.42
C GLY A 51 -29.18 -15.45 -0.09
N LEU A 52 -28.82 -16.24 -1.11
CA LEU A 52 -27.89 -17.38 -0.98
C LEU A 52 -26.42 -17.00 -1.25
N ARG A 53 -26.13 -15.77 -1.69
CA ARG A 53 -24.78 -15.35 -2.10
C ARG A 53 -24.23 -14.28 -1.17
N THR A 54 -22.91 -14.28 -0.94
CA THR A 54 -22.23 -13.12 -0.35
C THR A 54 -21.92 -12.13 -1.46
N SER A 55 -22.33 -10.87 -1.29
CA SER A 55 -22.07 -9.79 -2.24
C SER A 55 -21.24 -8.70 -1.57
N GLY A 56 -20.28 -8.16 -2.33
CA GLY A 56 -19.45 -7.04 -1.92
C GLY A 56 -20.12 -5.70 -2.24
N PHE A 57 -19.87 -4.70 -1.41
CA PHE A 57 -20.38 -3.34 -1.57
C PHE A 57 -19.28 -2.33 -1.27
N ILE A 58 -19.25 -1.24 -2.03
CA ILE A 58 -18.32 -0.14 -1.84
C ILE A 58 -19.09 1.05 -1.25
N HIS A 59 -18.63 1.52 -0.10
CA HIS A 59 -19.10 2.74 0.56
C HIS A 59 -18.09 3.87 0.38
N GLY A 60 -18.54 5.11 0.57
CA GLY A 60 -17.74 6.33 0.36
C GLY A 60 -18.20 7.09 -0.89
N PRO A 61 -17.38 8.01 -1.43
CA PRO A 61 -16.01 8.29 -1.05
C PRO A 61 -15.89 8.97 0.32
N PHE A 62 -14.76 8.74 0.98
CA PHE A 62 -14.36 9.44 2.19
C PHE A 62 -13.02 10.16 1.95
N GLU A 63 -12.83 11.34 2.57
CA GLU A 63 -11.55 12.05 2.60
C GLU A 63 -10.82 11.75 3.92
N VAL A 64 -9.52 11.48 3.84
CA VAL A 64 -8.67 11.25 5.01
C VAL A 64 -8.30 12.60 5.65
N THR A 65 -8.57 12.75 6.95
CA THR A 65 -8.46 14.05 7.64
C THR A 65 -7.30 14.15 8.62
N SER A 66 -6.61 13.04 8.90
CA SER A 66 -5.40 12.99 9.73
C SER A 66 -4.23 12.33 9.00
N GLU A 67 -3.03 12.51 9.55
CA GLU A 67 -1.92 11.59 9.25
C GLU A 67 -2.16 10.23 9.92
N LEU A 68 -1.29 9.25 9.64
CA LEU A 68 -1.27 7.99 10.38
C LEU A 68 -0.75 8.23 11.80
N PHE A 69 -1.49 7.74 12.79
CA PHE A 69 -1.17 7.94 14.20
C PHE A 69 -1.40 6.68 15.04
N TYR A 70 -0.87 6.68 16.26
CA TYR A 70 -1.12 5.66 17.27
C TYR A 70 -2.15 6.15 18.30
N ASN A 71 -3.13 5.32 18.61
CA ASN A 71 -4.05 5.52 19.73
C ASN A 71 -4.60 4.16 20.18
N ASP A 72 -4.43 3.82 21.46
CA ASP A 72 -4.82 2.52 22.01
C ASP A 72 -6.17 2.52 22.74
N GLN A 73 -6.92 3.63 22.72
CA GLN A 73 -8.29 3.67 23.26
C GLN A 73 -9.19 2.70 22.50
N ILE A 74 -9.92 1.85 23.23
CA ILE A 74 -10.79 0.81 22.66
C ILE A 74 -11.94 1.43 21.85
N VAL A 75 -12.02 1.06 20.57
CA VAL A 75 -13.06 1.44 19.59
C VAL A 75 -13.69 0.21 18.98
N TRP A 76 -12.91 -0.78 18.54
CA TRP A 76 -13.41 -1.94 17.82
C TRP A 76 -13.40 -3.22 18.65
N THR A 77 -12.27 -3.53 19.27
CA THR A 77 -12.12 -4.75 20.08
C THR A 77 -10.86 -4.67 20.93
N GLN A 78 -10.91 -5.23 22.14
CA GLN A 78 -9.75 -5.40 23.00
C GLN A 78 -8.71 -6.32 22.36
N ASP A 79 -7.43 -6.02 22.61
CA ASP A 79 -6.32 -6.92 22.31
C ASP A 79 -6.37 -8.12 23.26
N LYS A 80 -6.14 -9.33 22.73
CA LYS A 80 -6.10 -10.57 23.52
C LYS A 80 -4.94 -10.61 24.51
N ASN A 81 -3.84 -9.93 24.19
CA ASN A 81 -2.63 -9.89 25.00
C ASN A 81 -2.62 -8.70 25.97
N ASN A 82 -3.48 -7.71 25.77
CA ASN A 82 -3.61 -6.55 26.64
C ASN A 82 -5.05 -6.00 26.59
N ALA A 83 -5.85 -6.37 27.59
CA ALA A 83 -7.29 -6.03 27.63
C ALA A 83 -7.59 -4.52 27.72
N ASP A 84 -6.60 -3.72 28.11
CA ASP A 84 -6.74 -2.26 28.22
C ASP A 84 -6.46 -1.52 26.90
N LYS A 85 -6.13 -2.25 25.83
CA LYS A 85 -5.76 -1.68 24.53
C LYS A 85 -6.67 -2.17 23.43
N ASP A 86 -6.91 -1.31 22.45
CA ASP A 86 -7.51 -1.73 21.19
C ASP A 86 -6.55 -2.61 20.38
N LYS A 87 -7.08 -3.64 19.72
CA LYS A 87 -6.35 -4.51 18.80
C LYS A 87 -5.84 -3.78 17.55
N TYR A 88 -6.43 -2.64 17.19
CA TYR A 88 -6.15 -1.86 16.00
C TYR A 88 -5.73 -0.41 16.35
N PRO A 89 -4.55 -0.24 16.98
CA PRO A 89 -4.15 1.07 17.52
C PRO A 89 -3.51 2.00 16.47
N TYR A 90 -3.13 1.51 15.30
CA TYR A 90 -2.56 2.34 14.23
C TYR A 90 -3.68 2.80 13.31
N ARG A 91 -3.94 4.11 13.24
CA ARG A 91 -5.21 4.66 12.74
C ARG A 91 -5.02 5.83 11.79
N ILE A 92 -6.07 6.06 11.01
CA ILE A 92 -6.34 7.30 10.29
C ILE A 92 -7.74 7.79 10.65
N LYS A 93 -7.98 9.10 10.53
CA LYS A 93 -9.30 9.72 10.57
C LYS A 93 -9.82 9.90 9.15
N PHE A 94 -11.12 9.71 8.93
CA PHE A 94 -11.77 9.97 7.65
C PHE A 94 -13.18 10.52 7.84
N GLU A 95 -13.61 11.34 6.88
CA GLU A 95 -14.94 11.94 6.82
C GLU A 95 -15.56 11.68 5.45
N TYR A 96 -16.89 11.77 5.31
CA TYR A 96 -17.49 11.83 3.98
C TYR A 96 -16.92 13.01 3.18
N LEU A 97 -16.70 12.79 1.88
CA LEU A 97 -16.21 13.83 0.98
C LEU A 97 -17.18 15.04 0.99
N ARG A 98 -16.68 16.21 1.39
CA ARG A 98 -17.51 17.40 1.64
C ARG A 98 -18.15 17.94 0.36
N GLU A 99 -17.44 17.80 -0.75
CA GLU A 99 -17.88 18.21 -2.08
C GLU A 99 -19.13 17.42 -2.52
N HIS A 100 -19.24 16.14 -2.14
CA HIS A 100 -20.38 15.30 -2.47
C HIS A 100 -20.47 14.05 -1.58
N ILE A 101 -21.51 14.00 -0.74
CA ILE A 101 -21.74 12.89 0.20
C ILE A 101 -22.51 11.78 -0.50
N CYS A 102 -21.91 10.60 -0.61
CA CYS A 102 -22.55 9.39 -1.15
C CYS A 102 -22.97 8.45 -0.01
N LEU A 103 -24.28 8.34 0.24
CA LEU A 103 -24.83 7.49 1.30
C LEU A 103 -25.30 6.13 0.81
N ASN A 104 -25.57 5.98 -0.49
CA ASN A 104 -25.94 4.72 -1.11
C ASN A 104 -24.67 3.99 -1.55
N PRO A 105 -24.34 2.82 -0.98
CA PRO A 105 -23.22 2.02 -1.46
C PRO A 105 -23.54 1.39 -2.81
N ILE A 106 -22.50 1.13 -3.60
CA ILE A 106 -22.61 0.44 -4.88
C ILE A 106 -22.23 -1.03 -4.75
N PRO A 107 -22.95 -1.96 -5.41
CA PRO A 107 -22.55 -3.36 -5.44
C PRO A 107 -21.31 -3.54 -6.33
N ILE A 108 -20.34 -4.37 -5.94
CA ILE A 108 -19.12 -4.61 -6.74
C ILE A 108 -19.41 -5.19 -8.14
N GLN A 109 -20.59 -5.78 -8.31
CA GLN A 109 -21.05 -6.40 -9.55
C GLN A 109 -21.12 -5.43 -10.72
N ILE A 110 -21.32 -4.14 -10.46
CA ILE A 110 -21.37 -3.13 -11.53
C ILE A 110 -20.04 -2.99 -12.28
N PHE A 111 -18.95 -3.48 -11.68
CA PHE A 111 -17.62 -3.42 -12.28
C PHE A 111 -17.19 -4.72 -12.96
N TRP A 112 -18.06 -5.74 -13.04
CA TRP A 112 -17.69 -7.04 -13.63
C TRP A 112 -17.27 -6.94 -15.10
N ASP A 113 -18.00 -6.19 -15.92
CA ASP A 113 -17.63 -5.99 -17.33
C ASP A 113 -16.28 -5.26 -17.44
N LEU A 114 -16.06 -4.23 -16.61
CA LEU A 114 -14.79 -3.50 -16.57
C LEU A 114 -13.63 -4.39 -16.09
N LYS A 115 -13.90 -5.42 -15.29
CA LYS A 115 -12.90 -6.44 -14.93
C LYS A 115 -12.58 -7.35 -16.11
N GLU A 116 -13.58 -7.82 -16.84
CA GLU A 116 -13.37 -8.64 -18.04
C GLU A 116 -12.57 -7.88 -19.11
N GLU A 117 -12.82 -6.57 -19.23
CA GLU A 117 -12.04 -5.65 -20.07
C GLU A 117 -10.66 -5.29 -19.50
N GLY A 118 -10.35 -5.71 -18.26
CA GLY A 118 -9.08 -5.43 -17.59
C GLY A 118 -8.87 -3.97 -17.18
N LYS A 119 -9.92 -3.16 -17.09
CA LYS A 119 -9.89 -1.74 -16.68
C LYS A 119 -9.89 -1.55 -15.16
N ILE A 120 -10.44 -2.52 -14.43
CA ILE A 120 -10.45 -2.54 -12.97
C ILE A 120 -10.19 -3.97 -12.50
N LYS A 121 -9.25 -4.11 -11.57
CA LYS A 121 -8.71 -5.41 -11.20
C LYS A 121 -8.58 -5.55 -9.69
N THR A 122 -8.20 -4.50 -8.97
CA THR A 122 -7.91 -4.55 -7.52
C THR A 122 -9.15 -4.72 -6.63
N VAL A 123 -10.31 -4.21 -7.05
CA VAL A 123 -11.51 -4.10 -6.20
C VAL A 123 -12.42 -5.34 -6.24
N ILE A 124 -12.27 -6.21 -7.25
CA ILE A 124 -13.31 -7.20 -7.63
C ILE A 124 -12.84 -8.65 -7.43
N ASP A 125 -11.54 -8.86 -7.22
CA ASP A 125 -11.04 -10.17 -6.84
C ASP A 125 -11.11 -10.32 -5.32
N SER A 126 -12.12 -11.04 -4.83
CA SER A 126 -12.23 -11.32 -3.40
C SER A 126 -10.98 -11.99 -2.84
N SER A 127 -10.21 -12.73 -3.66
CA SER A 127 -8.95 -13.35 -3.25
C SER A 127 -7.81 -12.33 -3.07
N ALA A 128 -7.88 -11.19 -3.77
CA ALA A 128 -6.98 -10.06 -3.59
C ALA A 128 -7.24 -9.30 -2.29
N LEU A 129 -8.45 -9.41 -1.72
CA LEU A 129 -8.83 -8.77 -0.47
C LEU A 129 -8.60 -9.69 0.76
N ILE A 130 -8.28 -10.97 0.56
CA ILE A 130 -7.97 -11.89 1.66
C ILE A 130 -6.73 -11.38 2.41
N ASP A 131 -6.83 -11.26 3.73
CA ASP A 131 -5.76 -10.80 4.63
C ASP A 131 -5.19 -9.40 4.35
N LYS A 132 -5.90 -8.59 3.55
CA LYS A 132 -5.60 -7.18 3.29
C LYS A 132 -6.60 -6.30 4.02
N ALA A 133 -6.11 -5.42 4.89
CA ALA A 133 -6.89 -4.35 5.47
C ALA A 133 -6.96 -3.12 4.55
N VAL A 134 -5.91 -2.87 3.75
CA VAL A 134 -5.83 -1.74 2.83
C VAL A 134 -5.17 -2.16 1.52
N THR A 135 -5.70 -1.64 0.42
CA THR A 135 -5.08 -1.75 -0.92
C THR A 135 -5.01 -0.36 -1.54
N THR A 136 -3.82 0.07 -1.99
CA THR A 136 -3.71 1.28 -2.82
C THR A 136 -4.26 0.96 -4.21
N LEU A 137 -5.13 1.83 -4.72
CA LEU A 137 -5.74 1.70 -6.04
C LEU A 137 -4.91 2.46 -7.08
N LEU A 138 -4.96 2.03 -8.33
CA LEU A 138 -4.51 2.85 -9.44
C LEU A 138 -5.42 4.09 -9.58
N ASP A 139 -4.88 5.20 -10.09
CA ASP A 139 -5.64 6.44 -10.31
C ASP A 139 -6.91 6.17 -11.13
N GLU A 140 -6.77 5.38 -12.20
CA GLU A 140 -7.85 5.04 -13.11
C GLU A 140 -8.94 4.21 -12.41
N GLU A 141 -8.56 3.27 -11.54
CA GLU A 141 -9.50 2.47 -10.75
C GLU A 141 -10.24 3.32 -9.72
N GLY A 142 -9.52 4.20 -9.02
CA GLY A 142 -10.10 5.13 -8.05
C GLY A 142 -11.09 6.10 -8.69
N ILE A 143 -10.78 6.62 -9.89
CA ILE A 143 -11.68 7.48 -10.67
C ILE A 143 -12.95 6.72 -11.08
N LEU A 144 -12.82 5.48 -11.56
CA LEU A 144 -13.98 4.65 -11.93
C LEU A 144 -14.89 4.37 -10.72
N LEU A 145 -14.30 4.08 -9.55
CA LEU A 145 -15.04 3.89 -8.30
C LEU A 145 -15.79 5.15 -7.89
N LEU A 146 -15.10 6.30 -7.90
CA LEU A 146 -15.69 7.59 -7.59
C LEU A 146 -16.84 7.92 -8.54
N GLN A 147 -16.64 7.74 -9.84
CA GLN A 147 -17.65 7.99 -10.86
C GLN A 147 -18.90 7.14 -10.64
N ALA A 148 -18.74 5.84 -10.39
CA ALA A 148 -19.86 4.94 -10.16
C ALA A 148 -20.65 5.29 -8.88
N LEU A 149 -19.96 5.67 -7.80
CA LEU A 149 -20.60 6.14 -6.57
C LEU A 149 -21.40 7.41 -6.80
N LEU A 150 -20.85 8.38 -7.54
CA LEU A 150 -21.54 9.62 -7.88
C LEU A 150 -22.76 9.39 -8.78
N GLN A 151 -22.69 8.42 -9.70
CA GLN A 151 -23.82 8.03 -10.55
C GLN A 151 -24.98 7.42 -9.74
N GLU A 152 -24.67 6.58 -8.75
CA GLU A 152 -25.68 6.01 -7.83
C GLU A 152 -26.19 7.02 -6.79
N ASN A 153 -25.44 8.09 -6.56
CA ASN A 153 -25.78 9.17 -5.64
C ASN A 153 -25.83 10.51 -6.39
N PRO A 154 -26.75 10.74 -7.34
CA PRO A 154 -26.73 11.94 -8.19
C PRO A 154 -27.00 13.24 -7.42
N LYS A 155 -27.54 13.15 -6.21
CA LYS A 155 -27.67 14.26 -5.26
C LYS A 155 -26.81 13.97 -4.04
N SER A 156 -26.04 14.97 -3.59
CA SER A 156 -25.30 14.85 -2.34
C SER A 156 -26.27 14.58 -1.18
N GLY A 157 -25.94 13.57 -0.38
CA GLY A 157 -26.62 13.25 0.86
C GLY A 157 -26.40 14.32 1.93
N LYS A 158 -27.10 14.15 3.06
CA LYS A 158 -26.90 14.95 4.28
C LYS A 158 -26.43 14.04 5.40
N TYR A 159 -25.17 14.18 5.79
CA TYR A 159 -24.62 13.51 6.95
C TYR A 159 -24.41 14.53 8.07
N THR A 160 -25.13 14.38 9.18
CA THR A 160 -25.14 15.36 10.28
C THR A 160 -24.61 14.79 11.60
N LYS A 161 -24.17 13.53 11.61
CA LYS A 161 -23.61 12.91 12.81
C LYS A 161 -22.20 13.45 13.05
N GLU A 162 -21.89 13.75 14.30
CA GLU A 162 -20.53 14.07 14.72
C GLU A 162 -19.71 12.77 14.83
N TYR A 163 -18.49 12.79 14.31
CA TYR A 163 -17.57 11.67 14.36
C TYR A 163 -16.92 11.57 15.74
N LYS A 164 -17.22 10.49 16.47
CA LYS A 164 -16.79 10.31 17.86
C LYS A 164 -15.26 10.29 18.05
N GLY A 165 -14.52 9.85 17.04
CA GLY A 165 -13.08 9.70 17.07
C GLY A 165 -12.29 10.97 16.72
N HIS A 166 -12.94 12.06 16.29
CA HIS A 166 -12.23 13.25 15.84
C HIS A 166 -11.42 13.94 16.94
N ASN A 167 -11.90 13.87 18.18
CA ASN A 167 -11.21 14.47 19.33
C ASN A 167 -10.13 13.56 19.93
N TYR A 168 -9.87 12.39 19.32
CA TYR A 168 -8.85 11.47 19.83
C TYR A 168 -7.46 12.05 19.61
N HIS A 169 -6.60 11.87 20.62
CA HIS A 169 -5.20 12.27 20.55
C HIS A 169 -4.46 11.46 19.49
N GLU A 170 -3.76 12.17 18.61
CA GLU A 170 -2.96 11.63 17.52
C GLU A 170 -1.49 11.56 17.95
N LYS A 171 -1.07 10.39 18.45
CA LYS A 171 0.33 10.18 18.82
C LYS A 171 1.15 9.78 17.59
N GLU A 172 2.28 10.45 17.38
CA GLU A 172 3.24 10.07 16.34
C GLU A 172 3.76 8.64 16.53
N ILE A 173 4.03 7.95 15.42
CA ILE A 173 4.52 6.57 15.42
C ILE A 173 6.02 6.59 15.18
N ASP A 174 6.76 5.99 16.11
CA ASP A 174 8.14 5.61 15.87
C ASP A 174 8.19 4.39 14.93
N LEU A 175 8.66 4.61 13.70
CA LEU A 175 8.81 3.59 12.67
C LEU A 175 10.17 2.88 12.72
N LEU A 176 11.12 3.40 13.49
CA LEU A 176 12.50 2.90 13.58
C LEU A 176 12.67 1.94 14.76
N LYS A 177 11.83 0.89 14.78
CA LYS A 177 11.86 -0.13 15.84
C LYS A 177 12.77 -1.31 15.49
N PHE A 178 13.86 -1.44 16.25
CA PHE A 178 14.88 -2.46 16.03
C PHE A 178 15.04 -3.43 17.20
N GLN A 179 15.51 -4.64 16.89
CA GLN A 179 16.04 -5.64 17.81
C GLN A 179 17.53 -5.91 17.52
N GLY A 180 18.24 -6.48 18.50
CA GLY A 180 19.67 -6.78 18.40
C GLY A 180 20.59 -5.67 18.92
N SER A 181 21.72 -6.07 19.51
CA SER A 181 22.68 -5.14 20.12
C SER A 181 23.79 -4.72 19.15
N LYS A 182 24.41 -5.69 18.46
CA LYS A 182 25.50 -5.44 17.49
C LYS A 182 25.02 -5.16 16.08
N VAL A 183 23.99 -5.90 15.64
CA VAL A 183 23.38 -5.72 14.33
C VAL A 183 21.92 -5.40 14.54
N LYS A 184 21.49 -4.24 14.05
CA LYS A 184 20.12 -3.77 14.19
C LYS A 184 19.27 -4.39 13.10
N GLU A 185 18.23 -5.10 13.53
CA GLU A 185 17.23 -5.71 12.66
C GLU A 185 15.86 -5.10 12.98
N PHE A 186 15.01 -4.83 12.00
CA PHE A 186 13.65 -4.40 12.31
C PHE A 186 12.92 -5.48 13.11
N VAL A 187 12.14 -5.06 14.11
CA VAL A 187 11.32 -6.02 14.89
C VAL A 187 10.36 -6.79 13.98
N MET A 188 9.83 -6.11 12.95
CA MET A 188 8.94 -6.67 11.93
C MET A 188 9.18 -6.00 10.58
N GLU A 189 8.93 -6.74 9.50
CA GLU A 189 9.02 -6.24 8.12
C GLU A 189 8.07 -5.07 7.85
N SER A 190 6.90 -5.06 8.51
CA SER A 190 5.94 -3.97 8.40
C SER A 190 6.49 -2.61 8.83
N TYR A 191 7.49 -2.56 9.72
CA TYR A 191 8.15 -1.31 10.11
C TYR A 191 9.10 -0.79 9.02
N LEU A 192 9.85 -1.67 8.35
CA LEU A 192 10.71 -1.29 7.23
C LEU A 192 9.87 -0.75 6.07
N GLU A 193 8.82 -1.47 5.69
CA GLU A 193 7.91 -1.03 4.63
C GLU A 193 7.22 0.28 5.00
N ALA A 194 6.70 0.40 6.23
CA ALA A 194 6.06 1.64 6.68
C ALA A 194 7.03 2.83 6.70
N TYR A 195 8.28 2.63 7.13
CA TYR A 195 9.31 3.66 7.06
C TYR A 195 9.53 4.13 5.62
N LEU A 196 9.71 3.21 4.67
CA LEU A 196 9.91 3.57 3.27
C LEU A 196 8.69 4.29 2.68
N LEU A 197 7.48 3.82 2.97
CA LEU A 197 6.23 4.45 2.49
C LEU A 197 6.03 5.87 3.05
N ARG A 198 6.53 6.14 4.27
CA ARG A 198 6.54 7.47 4.89
C ARG A 198 7.73 8.34 4.47
N ASN A 199 8.67 7.79 3.73
CA ASN A 199 9.83 8.48 3.17
C ASN A 199 9.90 8.24 1.64
N PRO A 200 8.90 8.73 0.87
CA PRO A 200 8.76 8.42 -0.55
C PRO A 200 9.98 8.82 -1.40
N GLU A 201 10.72 9.86 -0.99
CA GLU A 201 11.96 10.27 -1.65
C GLU A 201 13.05 9.19 -1.57
N VAL A 202 13.11 8.40 -0.48
CA VAL A 202 14.06 7.28 -0.37
C VAL A 202 13.73 6.21 -1.40
N ILE A 203 12.46 5.86 -1.56
CA ILE A 203 11.99 4.91 -2.58
C ILE A 203 12.37 5.41 -3.98
N HIS A 204 12.12 6.70 -4.25
CA HIS A 204 12.49 7.32 -5.52
C HIS A 204 14.01 7.25 -5.76
N ASN A 205 14.83 7.65 -4.79
CA ASN A 205 16.28 7.65 -4.92
C ASN A 205 16.84 6.24 -5.19
N LEU A 206 16.35 5.23 -4.47
CA LEU A 206 16.76 3.84 -4.65
C LEU A 206 16.40 3.29 -6.03
N SER A 207 15.28 3.74 -6.62
CA SER A 207 14.90 3.32 -7.96
C SER A 207 15.91 3.73 -9.05
N GLY A 208 16.69 4.79 -8.82
CA GLY A 208 17.66 5.31 -9.79
C GLY A 208 17.02 5.95 -11.04
N PHE A 209 15.79 6.45 -10.94
CA PHE A 209 15.16 7.15 -12.07
C PHE A 209 15.71 8.59 -12.20
N GLU A 210 16.58 8.80 -13.19
CA GLU A 210 17.41 10.01 -13.34
C GLU A 210 16.67 11.30 -13.75
N ASN A 211 15.45 11.21 -14.32
CA ASN A 211 14.79 12.39 -14.91
C ASN A 211 14.29 13.43 -13.88
N GLY A 212 14.57 13.24 -12.59
CA GLY A 212 14.14 14.14 -11.53
C GLY A 212 12.62 14.24 -11.39
N LEU A 213 12.18 14.98 -10.38
CA LEU A 213 10.80 15.39 -10.20
C LEU A 213 10.63 16.82 -10.73
N ASP A 214 9.73 17.02 -11.69
CA ASP A 214 9.38 18.35 -12.19
C ASP A 214 7.91 18.42 -12.61
N GLU A 215 7.50 19.48 -13.31
CA GLU A 215 6.11 19.65 -13.78
C GLU A 215 5.67 18.61 -14.83
N ASN A 216 6.64 17.94 -15.46
CA ASN A 216 6.45 16.96 -16.52
C ASN A 216 6.69 15.53 -16.05
N TYR A 217 7.35 15.31 -14.92
CA TYR A 217 7.68 14.01 -14.36
C TYR A 217 7.23 13.88 -12.92
N ARG A 218 6.56 12.77 -12.61
CA ARG A 218 6.17 12.42 -11.24
C ARG A 218 6.31 10.93 -10.98
N TYR A 219 6.21 10.55 -9.72
CA TYR A 219 6.04 9.16 -9.34
C TYR A 219 4.81 8.96 -8.46
N ASP A 220 4.18 7.80 -8.61
CA ASP A 220 3.10 7.34 -7.75
C ASP A 220 3.59 6.09 -6.99
N ILE A 221 3.55 6.14 -5.66
CA ILE A 221 3.90 5.00 -4.81
C ILE A 221 2.61 4.27 -4.43
N LEU A 222 2.59 2.98 -4.74
CA LEU A 222 1.54 2.04 -4.41
C LEU A 222 2.10 1.00 -3.44
N ASN A 223 1.30 0.58 -2.47
CA ASN A 223 1.63 -0.54 -1.60
C ASN A 223 0.53 -1.58 -1.61
N GLN A 224 0.90 -2.82 -1.29
CA GLN A 224 -0.03 -3.94 -1.20
C GLN A 224 -0.81 -4.15 -2.51
N VAL A 225 -0.13 -3.95 -3.64
CA VAL A 225 -0.75 -4.04 -4.97
C VAL A 225 -1.05 -5.51 -5.28
N SER A 226 -2.33 -5.82 -5.53
CA SER A 226 -2.78 -7.17 -5.81
C SER A 226 -2.08 -7.78 -7.03
N THR A 227 -1.69 -9.05 -6.92
CA THR A 227 -1.05 -9.81 -7.99
C THR A 227 -1.98 -10.80 -8.69
N TYR A 228 -3.27 -10.81 -8.31
CA TYR A 228 -4.34 -11.66 -8.88
C TYR A 228 -4.12 -13.17 -8.70
N ILE A 229 -3.14 -13.55 -7.89
CA ILE A 229 -2.91 -14.91 -7.42
C ILE A 229 -3.25 -14.86 -5.93
N ALA A 230 -4.09 -15.80 -5.48
CA ALA A 230 -4.66 -15.78 -4.13
C ALA A 230 -3.61 -15.48 -3.05
N GLY A 231 -3.82 -14.39 -2.30
CA GLY A 231 -2.96 -13.96 -1.20
C GLY A 231 -1.65 -13.23 -1.57
N GLY A 232 -1.31 -13.11 -2.85
CA GLY A 232 -0.11 -12.41 -3.30
C GLY A 232 -0.32 -10.90 -3.44
N ALA A 233 0.63 -10.11 -2.95
CA ALA A 233 0.73 -8.70 -3.30
C ALA A 233 2.18 -8.25 -3.37
N ILE A 234 2.44 -7.26 -4.20
CA ILE A 234 3.73 -6.58 -4.24
C ILE A 234 3.80 -5.61 -3.06
N ASP A 235 4.91 -5.63 -2.33
CA ASP A 235 5.11 -4.78 -1.14
C ASP A 235 4.99 -3.32 -1.52
N VAL A 236 5.85 -2.87 -2.45
CA VAL A 236 5.84 -1.50 -2.98
C VAL A 236 6.06 -1.48 -4.49
N VAL A 237 5.27 -0.68 -5.19
CA VAL A 237 5.45 -0.33 -6.60
C VAL A 237 5.61 1.18 -6.71
N CYS A 238 6.70 1.63 -7.34
CA CYS A 238 6.90 3.02 -7.73
C CYS A 238 6.64 3.15 -9.23
N LEU A 239 5.57 3.84 -9.61
CA LEU A 239 5.21 4.09 -11.01
C LEU A 239 5.71 5.46 -11.45
N TYR A 240 6.55 5.51 -12.47
CA TYR A 240 7.02 6.76 -13.06
C TYR A 240 6.09 7.20 -14.17
N LYS A 241 5.57 8.43 -14.05
CA LYS A 241 4.66 9.02 -15.03
C LYS A 241 5.27 10.27 -15.65
N LYS A 242 5.08 10.41 -16.97
CA LYS A 242 5.40 11.62 -17.74
C LYS A 242 4.12 12.28 -18.23
N LYS A 243 4.06 13.60 -18.11
CA LYS A 243 2.98 14.41 -18.69
C LYS A 243 3.21 14.58 -20.19
N VAL A 244 2.27 14.12 -21.01
CA VAL A 244 2.28 14.23 -22.48
C VAL A 244 0.86 14.57 -22.93
N LEU A 245 0.68 15.66 -23.69
CA LEU A 245 -0.65 16.11 -24.15
C LEU A 245 -1.67 16.27 -22.99
N ASP A 246 -1.24 16.82 -21.86
CA ASP A 246 -2.02 16.93 -20.62
C ASP A 246 -2.48 15.61 -19.99
N MET A 247 -1.92 14.48 -20.44
CA MET A 247 -2.15 13.15 -19.88
C MET A 247 -0.92 12.66 -19.13
N TRP A 248 -1.12 12.03 -17.97
CA TRP A 248 -0.05 11.37 -17.24
C TRP A 248 0.08 9.92 -17.72
N LEU A 249 1.21 9.61 -18.38
CA LEU A 249 1.47 8.29 -18.94
C LEU A 249 2.53 7.57 -18.12
N ALA A 250 2.23 6.35 -17.67
CA ALA A 250 3.23 5.49 -17.02
C ALA A 250 4.30 5.07 -18.03
N ILE A 251 5.55 5.43 -17.76
CA ILE A 251 6.69 5.19 -18.65
C ILE A 251 7.70 4.19 -18.10
N ASN A 252 7.71 3.97 -16.79
CA ASN A 252 8.63 3.06 -16.11
C ASN A 252 8.04 2.63 -14.76
N ALA A 253 8.53 1.54 -14.19
CA ALA A 253 8.18 1.12 -12.84
C ALA A 253 9.35 0.48 -12.10
N THR A 254 9.31 0.58 -10.78
CA THR A 254 10.21 -0.13 -9.88
C THR A 254 9.40 -0.88 -8.86
N VAL A 255 9.72 -2.15 -8.67
CA VAL A 255 9.08 -3.01 -7.67
C VAL A 255 10.07 -3.29 -6.55
N PHE A 256 9.60 -3.30 -5.32
CA PHE A 256 10.42 -3.58 -4.15
C PHE A 256 9.95 -4.86 -3.48
N GLU A 257 10.90 -5.71 -3.15
CA GLU A 257 10.75 -6.81 -2.20
C GLU A 257 11.54 -6.43 -0.95
N LEU A 258 10.87 -6.43 0.20
CA LEU A 258 11.47 -5.98 1.45
C LEU A 258 11.65 -7.15 2.40
N LYS A 259 12.81 -7.22 3.06
CA LYS A 259 13.08 -8.22 4.07
C LYS A 259 13.64 -7.58 5.31
N LYS A 260 13.01 -7.87 6.46
CA LYS A 260 13.58 -7.46 7.75
C LYS A 260 14.91 -8.16 8.05
N GLY A 261 15.14 -9.34 7.50
CA GLY A 261 16.35 -10.13 7.73
C GLY A 261 17.39 -9.93 6.64
N ILE A 262 18.42 -10.78 6.66
CA ILE A 262 19.31 -10.91 5.50
C ILE A 262 18.51 -11.38 4.29
N ILE A 263 18.96 -10.97 3.11
CA ILE A 263 18.41 -11.39 1.83
C ILE A 263 19.05 -12.69 1.36
N ASP A 264 18.22 -13.57 0.82
CA ASP A 264 18.53 -14.92 0.34
C ASP A 264 18.24 -15.01 -1.17
N PRO A 265 18.98 -15.83 -1.94
CA PRO A 265 18.72 -16.06 -3.37
C PRO A 265 17.25 -16.37 -3.72
N PHE A 266 16.51 -17.04 -2.82
CA PHE A 266 15.08 -17.31 -2.99
C PHE A 266 14.26 -16.03 -3.23
N PHE A 267 14.63 -14.91 -2.59
CA PHE A 267 13.91 -13.64 -2.75
C PHE A 267 14.10 -13.01 -4.14
N ILE A 268 15.15 -13.40 -4.88
CA ILE A 268 15.29 -13.01 -6.29
C ILE A 268 14.17 -13.62 -7.13
N ASP A 269 13.81 -14.88 -6.89
CA ASP A 269 12.71 -15.53 -7.60
C ASP A 269 11.35 -14.91 -7.24
N GLN A 270 11.19 -14.47 -5.98
CA GLN A 270 10.02 -13.69 -5.58
C GLN A 270 9.94 -12.36 -6.33
N LEU A 271 11.05 -11.62 -6.37
CA LEU A 271 11.15 -10.34 -7.06
C LEU A 271 10.93 -10.44 -8.58
N ILE A 272 11.41 -11.52 -9.22
CA ILE A 272 11.14 -11.80 -10.63
C ILE A 272 9.63 -11.93 -10.87
N ARG A 273 8.90 -12.64 -10.00
CA ARG A 273 7.43 -12.71 -10.11
C ARG A 273 6.80 -11.34 -9.93
N TYR A 274 7.32 -10.48 -9.05
CA TYR A 274 6.81 -9.11 -8.86
C TYR A 274 7.00 -8.27 -10.12
N ILE A 275 8.14 -8.40 -10.80
CA ILE A 275 8.41 -7.78 -12.10
C ILE A 275 7.39 -8.24 -13.14
N GLU A 276 7.20 -9.56 -13.27
CA GLU A 276 6.26 -10.15 -14.22
C GLU A 276 4.81 -9.70 -13.95
N TRP A 277 4.38 -9.67 -12.69
CA TRP A 277 3.04 -9.22 -12.32
C TRP A 277 2.85 -7.74 -12.58
N THR A 278 3.86 -6.91 -12.29
CA THR A 278 3.80 -5.47 -12.55
C THR A 278 3.72 -5.15 -14.04
N SER A 279 4.29 -5.98 -14.90
CA SER A 279 4.12 -5.84 -16.36
C SER A 279 2.66 -5.94 -16.82
N ARG A 280 1.78 -6.54 -16.01
CA ARG A 280 0.34 -6.63 -16.26
C ARG A 280 -0.44 -5.43 -15.74
N LEU A 281 0.18 -4.60 -14.90
CA LEU A 281 -0.40 -3.35 -14.39
C LEU A 281 -0.26 -2.22 -15.41
N ILE A 282 0.83 -2.19 -16.17
CA ILE A 282 1.12 -1.13 -17.14
C ILE A 282 0.88 -1.67 -18.55
N PRO A 283 -0.16 -1.21 -19.27
CA PRO A 283 -0.43 -1.65 -20.64
C PRO A 283 0.79 -1.50 -21.54
N GLY A 284 1.22 -2.61 -22.16
CA GLY A 284 2.35 -2.62 -23.10
C GLY A 284 3.73 -2.56 -22.45
N ALA A 285 3.84 -2.53 -21.11
CA ALA A 285 5.14 -2.59 -20.45
C ALA A 285 5.81 -3.95 -20.67
N LYS A 286 7.09 -3.91 -21.03
CA LYS A 286 7.94 -5.11 -21.10
C LYS A 286 8.59 -5.30 -19.74
N HIS A 287 8.82 -6.55 -19.30
CA HIS A 287 9.51 -6.83 -18.03
C HIS A 287 10.85 -6.10 -17.91
N ARG A 288 11.56 -5.90 -19.02
CA ARG A 288 12.83 -5.14 -19.08
C ARG A 288 12.71 -3.65 -18.74
N MET A 289 11.48 -3.11 -18.75
CA MET A 289 11.17 -1.74 -18.36
C MET A 289 10.81 -1.64 -16.88
N ILE A 290 10.92 -2.74 -16.13
CA ILE A 290 10.57 -2.78 -14.72
C ILE A 290 11.82 -3.20 -13.97
N LYS A 291 12.25 -2.31 -13.07
CA LYS A 291 13.39 -2.56 -12.21
C LYS A 291 12.93 -3.27 -10.94
N GLY A 292 13.59 -4.36 -10.58
CA GLY A 292 13.42 -5.00 -9.29
C GLY A 292 14.42 -4.46 -8.28
N ILE A 293 13.97 -4.17 -7.07
CA ILE A 293 14.83 -3.80 -5.96
C ILE A 293 14.56 -4.74 -4.79
N LEU A 294 15.61 -5.39 -4.30
CA LEU A 294 15.56 -6.22 -3.09
C LEU A 294 16.27 -5.47 -1.96
N ILE A 295 15.60 -5.30 -0.83
CA ILE A 295 16.18 -4.65 0.35
C ILE A 295 16.19 -5.61 1.53
N GLY A 296 17.35 -5.77 2.16
CA GLY A 296 17.54 -6.60 3.34
C GLY A 296 18.42 -5.97 4.40
N ARG A 297 18.52 -6.60 5.55
CA ARG A 297 19.53 -6.25 6.56
C ARG A 297 20.94 -6.58 6.04
N ASP A 298 21.92 -5.79 6.47
CA ASP A 298 23.34 -6.08 6.26
C ASP A 298 23.74 -7.53 6.61
N PHE A 299 24.61 -8.13 5.79
CA PHE A 299 25.02 -9.54 5.93
C PHE A 299 25.92 -9.80 7.15
N GLY A 300 26.55 -8.77 7.73
CA GLY A 300 27.61 -8.94 8.71
C GLY A 300 28.72 -9.86 8.16
N ASN A 301 29.00 -10.95 8.86
CA ASN A 301 30.06 -11.91 8.49
C ASN A 301 29.56 -13.05 7.54
N GLN A 302 28.34 -12.98 7.02
CA GLN A 302 27.73 -14.07 6.23
C GLN A 302 28.09 -14.00 4.74
N THR A 303 29.38 -14.13 4.43
CA THR A 303 29.92 -13.95 3.07
C THR A 303 29.41 -14.99 2.06
N GLU A 304 29.17 -16.24 2.50
CA GLU A 304 28.66 -17.30 1.62
C GLU A 304 27.28 -16.95 1.05
N MET A 305 26.37 -16.43 1.90
CA MET A 305 25.04 -16.00 1.46
C MET A 305 25.12 -14.79 0.51
N LYS A 306 26.00 -13.82 0.81
CA LYS A 306 26.27 -12.67 -0.09
C LYS A 306 26.72 -13.15 -1.48
N ASN A 307 27.62 -14.12 -1.54
CA ASN A 307 28.14 -14.66 -2.80
C ASN A 307 27.09 -15.47 -3.57
N ALA A 308 26.29 -16.29 -2.88
CA ALA A 308 25.19 -17.04 -3.49
C ALA A 308 24.15 -16.09 -4.11
N LEU A 309 23.83 -14.99 -3.42
CA LEU A 309 22.93 -13.97 -3.91
C LEU A 309 23.50 -13.25 -5.15
N LYS A 310 24.76 -12.81 -5.10
CA LYS A 310 25.44 -12.19 -6.26
C LYS A 310 25.42 -13.11 -7.49
N LYS A 311 25.68 -14.41 -7.30
CA LYS A 311 25.60 -15.40 -8.38
C LYS A 311 24.19 -15.49 -8.97
N ARG A 312 23.15 -15.56 -8.14
CA ARG A 312 21.77 -15.64 -8.61
C ARG A 312 21.35 -14.41 -9.41
N ILE A 313 21.78 -13.21 -9.01
CA ILE A 313 21.55 -11.97 -9.77
C ILE A 313 22.23 -12.04 -11.14
N GLU A 314 23.49 -12.48 -11.20
CA GLU A 314 24.22 -12.61 -12.45
C GLU A 314 23.56 -13.61 -13.40
N ASP A 315 23.05 -14.74 -12.88
CA ASP A 315 22.32 -15.75 -13.66
C ASP A 315 21.08 -15.17 -14.38
N VAL A 316 20.52 -14.04 -13.91
CA VAL A 316 19.27 -13.45 -14.45
C VAL A 316 19.46 -12.07 -15.10
N LYS A 317 20.67 -11.50 -15.05
CA LYS A 317 21.01 -10.13 -15.48
C LYS A 317 20.72 -9.82 -16.96
N GLY A 318 20.64 -10.83 -17.81
CA GLY A 318 20.25 -10.69 -19.22
C GLY A 318 18.73 -10.59 -19.46
N LEU A 319 17.92 -10.98 -18.48
CA LEU A 319 16.46 -11.04 -18.58
C LEU A 319 15.77 -10.00 -17.68
N TYR A 320 16.35 -9.72 -16.52
CA TYR A 320 15.79 -8.85 -15.49
C TYR A 320 16.82 -7.83 -14.99
N SER A 321 16.37 -6.61 -14.72
CA SER A 321 17.17 -5.57 -14.06
C SER A 321 16.86 -5.63 -12.56
N ILE A 322 17.82 -6.11 -11.77
CA ILE A 322 17.66 -6.32 -10.33
C ILE A 322 18.84 -5.69 -9.59
N ASP A 323 18.52 -4.78 -8.67
CA ASP A 323 19.48 -4.21 -7.74
C ASP A 323 19.17 -4.70 -6.32
N CYS A 324 20.21 -4.89 -5.53
CA CYS A 324 20.09 -5.28 -4.13
C CYS A 324 20.72 -4.23 -3.23
N TYR A 325 20.01 -3.87 -2.16
CA TYR A 325 20.52 -2.95 -1.15
C TYR A 325 20.46 -3.62 0.22
N THR A 326 21.47 -3.33 1.05
CA THR A 326 21.43 -3.61 2.47
C THR A 326 21.15 -2.34 3.25
N TYR A 327 20.35 -2.45 4.32
CA TYR A 327 20.15 -1.35 5.24
C TYR A 327 20.98 -1.52 6.51
N SER A 328 21.39 -0.38 7.07
CA SER A 328 22.06 -0.26 8.37
C SER A 328 21.61 1.02 9.07
N LEU A 329 21.76 1.10 10.39
CA LEU A 329 21.42 2.29 11.17
C LEU A 329 22.70 3.10 11.44
N LYS A 330 22.70 4.38 11.05
CA LYS A 330 23.79 5.32 11.31
C LYS A 330 23.19 6.66 11.75
N ASN A 331 23.57 7.13 12.93
CA ASN A 331 23.06 8.40 13.51
C ASN A 331 21.53 8.50 13.47
N ASP A 332 20.85 7.45 13.96
CA ASP A 332 19.38 7.35 13.98
C ASP A 332 18.68 7.45 12.60
N SER A 333 19.44 7.27 11.52
CA SER A 333 18.93 7.26 10.15
C SER A 333 19.26 5.94 9.45
N LEU A 334 18.35 5.45 8.61
CA LEU A 334 18.62 4.31 7.75
C LEU A 334 19.53 4.71 6.59
N VAL A 335 20.61 3.96 6.43
CA VAL A 335 21.53 4.05 5.30
C VAL A 335 21.39 2.79 4.46
N PHE A 336 21.18 2.97 3.16
CA PHE A 336 21.07 1.89 2.18
C PHE A 336 22.36 1.82 1.37
N ASN A 337 23.01 0.66 1.36
CA ASN A 337 24.25 0.40 0.63
C ASN A 337 23.97 -0.59 -0.49
N SER A 338 24.48 -0.31 -1.70
CA SER A 338 24.37 -1.26 -2.81
C SER A 338 25.16 -2.53 -2.50
N LEU A 339 24.64 -3.68 -2.92
CA LEU A 339 25.35 -4.96 -2.83
C LEU A 339 26.53 -5.04 -3.82
N GLU A 340 26.57 -4.16 -4.82
CA GLU A 340 27.62 -4.16 -5.84
C GLU A 340 29.02 -3.89 -5.24
N ASP A 341 29.08 -3.22 -4.08
CA ASP A 341 30.30 -2.95 -3.31
C ASP A 341 30.72 -4.10 -2.35
#